data_AF-A0A1S2M8H6-F1
#
_entry.id   AF-A0A1S2M8H6-F1
#
_cell.length_a   1.000
_cell.length_b   1.000
_cell.length_c   1.000
_cell.angle_alpha   90.00
_cell.angle_beta   90.00
_cell.angle_gamma   90.00
#
_symmetry.space_group_name_H-M   'P 1'
#
loop_
_entity.id
_entity.type
_entity.pdbx_description
1 polymer ?
#
loop_
_entity_poly.entity_id
_entity_poly.type
_entity_poly.pdbx_seq_one_letter_code
_entity_poly.pdbx_strand_id
1 'polypeptide(L)'
;MKVGLVRHFEVERGYPSKMVTSAELMNWVEEYDASDVIETNVDLFDIEWKRCFASDLPRAKKTAEKIYGGNITYLQELREVRLAPFVEWKWKQPLFLHLLMIRGAWYFNHNSQPDSKRIVLNRIQNALDNIVNYPPLSTLTSCLKWGLLG
;
A
#
# COMPACT_ATOMS: atom_id res chain seq x y z
N MET A 1 19.19 -16.74 -1.33
CA MET A 1 18.32 -15.77 -0.63
C MET A 1 16.89 -16.03 -1.05
N LYS A 2 15.94 -16.10 -0.12
CA LYS A 2 14.49 -16.22 -0.42
C LYS A 2 13.82 -14.91 0.01
N VAL A 3 12.96 -14.37 -0.85
CA VAL A 3 12.15 -13.18 -0.56
C VAL A 3 10.69 -13.55 -0.75
N GLY A 4 9.88 -13.35 0.28
CA GLY A 4 8.43 -13.52 0.22
C GLY A 4 7.74 -12.16 0.14
N LEU A 5 6.78 -12.01 -0.77
CA LEU A 5 5.97 -10.80 -0.88
C LEU A 5 4.54 -11.11 -0.41
N VAL A 6 4.08 -10.40 0.60
CA VAL A 6 2.71 -10.54 1.11
C VAL A 6 1.97 -9.21 0.99
N ARG A 7 0.77 -9.26 0.41
CA ARG A 7 -0.16 -8.14 0.39
C ARG A 7 -0.90 -8.07 1.72
N HIS A 8 -1.17 -6.85 2.18
CA HIS A 8 -2.00 -6.64 3.37
C HIS A 8 -3.37 -7.32 3.22
N PHE A 9 -3.97 -7.71 4.35
CA PHE A 9 -5.33 -8.23 4.41
C PHE A 9 -6.37 -7.26 3.87
N GLU A 10 -7.51 -7.79 3.45
CA GLU A 10 -8.64 -6.96 3.02
C GLU A 10 -9.12 -6.06 4.15
N VAL A 11 -9.55 -4.85 3.83
CA VAL A 11 -9.99 -3.84 4.80
C VAL A 11 -11.52 -3.87 4.91
N GLU A 12 -12.06 -3.82 6.13
CA GLU A 12 -13.51 -3.96 6.39
C GLU A 12 -14.37 -2.87 5.72
N ARG A 13 -13.86 -1.64 5.61
CA ARG A 13 -14.59 -0.46 5.08
C ARG A 13 -15.22 -0.66 3.69
N GLY A 14 -14.68 -1.58 2.88
CA GLY A 14 -15.13 -1.85 1.51
C GLY A 14 -14.99 -0.65 0.57
N TYR A 15 -15.58 -0.74 -0.62
CA TYR A 15 -15.59 0.35 -1.61
C TYR A 15 -16.67 1.41 -1.31
N PRO A 16 -16.47 2.68 -1.74
CA PRO A 16 -17.48 3.71 -1.58
C PRO A 16 -18.60 3.53 -2.62
N SER A 17 -19.58 4.43 -2.58
CA SER A 17 -20.60 4.56 -3.64
C SER A 17 -19.96 4.57 -5.04
N LYS A 18 -20.67 4.02 -6.03
CA LYS A 18 -20.24 4.08 -7.44
C LYS A 18 -20.16 5.51 -7.97
N MET A 19 -20.86 6.46 -7.35
CA MET A 19 -20.87 7.87 -7.70
C MET A 19 -20.44 8.70 -6.49
N VAL A 20 -19.32 9.41 -6.60
CA VAL A 20 -18.72 10.19 -5.51
C VAL A 20 -18.15 11.52 -6.02
N THR A 21 -18.16 12.54 -5.17
CA THR A 21 -17.36 13.77 -5.34
C THR A 21 -15.90 13.52 -4.97
N SER A 22 -15.00 14.46 -5.31
CA SER A 22 -13.60 14.35 -4.87
C SER A 22 -13.46 14.35 -3.35
N ALA A 23 -14.31 15.11 -2.64
CA ALA A 23 -14.30 15.16 -1.17
C ALA A 23 -14.80 13.83 -0.55
N GLU A 24 -15.90 13.27 -1.07
CA GLU A 24 -16.40 11.95 -0.62
C GLU A 24 -15.37 10.85 -0.87
N LEU A 25 -14.62 10.92 -1.98
CA LEU A 25 -13.52 9.99 -2.25
C LEU A 25 -12.39 10.12 -1.22
N MET A 26 -11.98 11.35 -0.88
CA MET A 26 -10.91 11.56 0.11
C MET A 26 -11.32 11.13 1.51
N ASN A 27 -12.54 11.44 1.94
CA ASN A 27 -13.07 10.93 3.22
C ASN A 27 -13.09 9.40 3.23
N TRP A 28 -13.50 8.76 2.13
CA TRP A 28 -13.45 7.31 2.03
C TRP A 28 -12.02 6.76 2.14
N VAL A 29 -11.01 7.43 1.57
CA VAL A 29 -9.60 7.03 1.72
C VAL A 29 -9.15 7.10 3.18
N GLU A 30 -9.49 8.17 3.89
CA GLU A 30 -9.17 8.32 5.32
C GLU A 30 -9.85 7.23 6.16
N GLU A 31 -11.14 6.97 5.92
CA GLU A 31 -11.88 5.89 6.58
C GLU A 31 -11.30 4.51 6.26
N TYR A 32 -10.86 4.28 5.01
CA TYR A 32 -10.21 3.04 4.59
C TYR A 32 -8.86 2.84 5.29
N ASP A 33 -8.05 3.90 5.42
CA ASP A 33 -6.77 3.84 6.12
C ASP A 33 -6.91 3.60 7.63
N ALA A 34 -8.02 4.08 8.22
CA ALA A 34 -8.35 3.90 9.63
C ALA A 34 -9.07 2.58 9.95
N SER A 35 -9.62 1.90 8.94
CA SER A 35 -10.43 0.70 9.12
C SER A 35 -9.60 -0.52 9.52
N ASP A 36 -10.24 -1.45 10.21
CA ASP A 36 -9.66 -2.76 10.52
C ASP A 36 -9.53 -3.63 9.26
N VAL A 37 -8.79 -4.73 9.41
CA VAL A 37 -8.56 -5.74 8.40
C VAL A 37 -9.29 -7.04 8.72
N ILE A 38 -9.72 -7.72 7.67
CA ILE A 38 -10.29 -9.06 7.73
C ILE A 38 -9.13 -10.06 7.72
N GLU A 39 -8.75 -10.54 8.90
CA GLU A 39 -7.66 -11.51 9.05
C GLU A 39 -7.96 -12.81 8.29
N THR A 40 -6.95 -13.30 7.57
CA THR A 40 -7.01 -14.61 6.89
C THR A 40 -5.74 -15.39 7.16
N ASN A 41 -5.82 -16.72 7.07
CA ASN A 41 -4.63 -17.55 7.16
C ASN A 41 -3.80 -17.39 5.88
N VAL A 42 -2.51 -17.10 6.06
CA VAL A 42 -1.54 -17.00 4.96
C VAL A 42 -0.62 -18.19 5.04
N ASP A 43 -0.50 -18.93 3.95
CA ASP A 43 0.51 -19.97 3.82
C ASP A 43 1.89 -19.32 3.62
N LEU A 44 2.80 -19.59 4.55
CA LEU A 44 4.19 -19.13 4.51
C LEU A 44 5.16 -20.18 3.93
N PHE A 45 4.61 -21.23 3.32
CA PHE A 45 5.29 -22.31 2.62
C PHE A 45 6.28 -23.09 3.51
N ASP A 46 6.00 -23.18 4.81
CA ASP A 46 6.89 -23.76 5.83
C ASP A 46 8.34 -23.22 5.78
N ILE A 47 8.50 -21.99 5.29
CA ILE A 47 9.79 -21.32 5.25
C ILE A 47 10.02 -20.65 6.60
N GLU A 48 11.18 -20.94 7.22
CA GLU A 48 11.61 -20.20 8.40
C GLU A 48 12.08 -18.79 7.99
N TRP A 49 11.15 -17.84 8.02
CA TRP A 49 11.43 -16.43 7.77
C TRP A 49 12.18 -15.83 8.97
N LYS A 50 13.29 -15.15 8.72
CA LYS A 50 14.16 -14.60 9.79
C LYS A 50 13.94 -13.11 10.03
N ARG A 51 13.31 -12.42 9.07
CA ARG A 51 13.06 -10.98 9.10
C ARG A 51 11.72 -10.69 8.44
N CYS A 52 11.02 -9.67 8.95
CA CYS A 52 9.80 -9.14 8.35
C CYS A 52 9.91 -7.63 8.20
N PHE A 53 9.62 -7.13 7.00
CA PHE A 53 9.54 -5.70 6.71
C PHE A 53 8.13 -5.35 6.26
N ALA A 54 7.56 -4.29 6.82
CA ALA A 54 6.20 -3.83 6.51
C ALA A 54 6.14 -2.30 6.41
N SER A 55 5.12 -1.76 5.75
CA SER A 55 4.81 -0.34 5.92
C SER A 55 4.24 -0.10 7.31
N ASP A 56 4.34 1.14 7.80
CA ASP A 56 3.76 1.52 9.09
C ASP A 56 2.26 1.88 9.01
N LEU A 57 1.60 1.57 7.89
CA LEU A 57 0.14 1.70 7.74
C LEU A 57 -0.58 0.64 8.58
N PRO A 58 -1.70 0.98 9.26
CA PRO A 58 -2.40 0.06 10.17
C PRO A 58 -2.68 -1.33 9.58
N ARG A 59 -3.18 -1.38 8.34
CA ARG A 59 -3.46 -2.64 7.63
C ARG A 59 -2.22 -3.51 7.40
N ALA A 60 -1.09 -2.90 7.10
CA ALA A 60 0.17 -3.61 6.86
C ALA A 60 0.77 -4.10 8.19
N LYS A 61 0.68 -3.28 9.24
CA LYS A 61 1.08 -3.67 10.61
C LYS A 61 0.34 -4.90 11.09
N LYS A 62 -0.99 -4.85 11.08
CA LYS A 62 -1.86 -5.97 11.51
C LYS A 62 -1.58 -7.24 10.71
N THR A 63 -1.41 -7.11 9.39
CA THR A 63 -1.05 -8.26 8.55
C THR A 63 0.30 -8.86 8.96
N ALA A 64 1.34 -8.02 9.11
CA ALA A 64 2.68 -8.47 9.48
C ALA A 64 2.71 -9.13 10.86
N GLU A 65 2.07 -8.51 11.85
CA GLU A 65 1.95 -9.03 13.22
C GLU A 65 1.21 -10.37 13.29
N LYS A 66 0.19 -10.54 12.42
CA LYS A 66 -0.56 -11.78 12.36
C LYS A 66 0.24 -12.94 11.77
N ILE A 67 0.97 -12.69 10.68
CA ILE A 67 1.66 -13.75 9.93
C ILE A 67 3.08 -14.01 10.44
N TYR A 68 3.68 -13.06 11.15
CA TYR A 68 5.08 -13.14 11.57
C TYR A 68 5.24 -12.92 13.07
N GLY A 69 5.63 -13.99 13.78
CA GLY A 69 5.80 -13.96 15.25
C GLY A 69 7.12 -13.35 15.75
N GLY A 70 7.98 -12.83 14.87
CA GLY A 70 9.25 -12.22 15.23
C GLY A 70 9.21 -10.68 15.27
N ASN A 71 10.39 -10.05 15.30
CA ASN A 71 10.49 -8.58 15.23
C ASN A 71 10.22 -8.06 13.80
N ILE A 72 9.33 -7.09 13.68
CA ILE A 72 8.94 -6.46 12.41
C ILE A 72 9.59 -5.09 12.30
N THR A 73 10.30 -4.85 11.21
CA THR A 73 10.86 -3.54 10.88
C THR A 73 9.87 -2.77 10.02
N TYR A 74 9.35 -1.65 10.54
CA TYR A 74 8.43 -0.79 9.78
C TYR A 74 9.20 0.27 9.00
N LEU A 75 8.87 0.40 7.71
CA LEU A 75 9.51 1.33 6.77
C LEU A 75 8.46 2.22 6.11
N GLN A 76 8.61 3.53 6.21
CA GLN A 76 7.69 4.49 5.58
C GLN A 76 7.81 4.48 4.06
N GLU A 77 8.96 4.05 3.54
CA GLU A 77 9.27 3.90 2.13
C GLU A 77 8.40 2.84 1.45
N LEU A 78 7.86 1.90 2.23
CA LEU A 78 6.94 0.85 1.76
C LEU A 78 5.47 1.27 1.77
N ARG A 79 5.15 2.52 2.14
CA ARG A 79 3.78 3.05 2.08
C ARG A 79 3.29 3.10 0.63
N GLU A 80 2.00 2.82 0.46
CA GLU A 80 1.32 2.95 -0.83
C GLU A 80 1.31 4.41 -1.32
N VAL A 81 1.21 4.60 -2.63
CA VAL A 81 1.09 5.94 -3.23
C VAL A 81 -0.23 6.55 -2.77
N ARG A 82 -0.15 7.75 -2.18
CA ARG A 82 -1.35 8.46 -1.74
C ARG A 82 -2.22 8.84 -2.93
N LEU A 83 -3.51 8.59 -2.81
CA LEU A 83 -4.50 9.09 -3.75
C LEU A 83 -4.64 10.60 -3.58
N ALA A 84 -4.56 11.34 -4.69
CA ALA A 84 -4.91 12.75 -4.73
C ALA A 84 -5.76 13.02 -5.96
N PRO A 85 -6.94 13.67 -5.81
CA PRO A 85 -7.83 13.94 -6.93
C PRO A 85 -7.13 14.82 -7.95
N PHE A 86 -7.31 14.51 -9.23
CA PHE A 86 -6.77 15.35 -10.32
C PHE A 86 -7.41 16.75 -10.31
N VAL A 87 -8.72 16.81 -10.05
CA VAL A 87 -9.50 18.05 -9.89
C VAL A 87 -10.48 17.88 -8.73
N GLU A 88 -10.68 18.93 -7.95
CA GLU A 88 -11.66 18.99 -6.86
C GLU A 88 -13.08 19.25 -7.41
N TRP A 89 -13.63 18.25 -8.09
CA TRP A 89 -15.00 18.31 -8.60
C TRP A 89 -16.01 18.25 -7.45
N LYS A 90 -16.87 19.27 -7.40
CA LYS A 90 -18.00 19.37 -6.44
C LYS A 90 -19.22 18.52 -6.82
N TRP A 91 -19.24 17.99 -8.04
CA TRP A 91 -20.31 17.16 -8.60
C TRP A 91 -19.90 15.68 -8.60
N LYS A 92 -20.87 14.78 -8.43
CA LYS A 92 -20.60 13.34 -8.32
C LYS A 92 -20.19 12.76 -9.67
N GLN A 93 -19.08 12.03 -9.68
CA GLN A 93 -18.59 11.29 -10.84
C GLN A 93 -18.49 9.80 -10.52
N PRO A 94 -18.52 8.94 -11.56
CA PRO A 94 -18.26 7.52 -11.37
C PRO A 94 -16.90 7.29 -10.71
N LEU A 95 -16.84 6.39 -9.72
CA LEU A 95 -15.61 6.06 -8.97
C LEU A 95 -14.48 5.64 -9.92
N PHE A 96 -14.79 4.83 -10.94
CA PHE A 96 -13.78 4.38 -11.90
C PHE A 96 -13.14 5.56 -12.67
N LEU A 97 -13.89 6.64 -12.92
CA LEU A 97 -13.39 7.81 -13.62
C LEU A 97 -12.40 8.57 -12.73
N HIS A 98 -12.71 8.74 -11.45
CA HIS A 98 -11.75 9.29 -10.47
C HIS A 98 -10.46 8.47 -10.46
N LEU A 99 -10.56 7.15 -10.29
CA LEU A 99 -9.39 6.27 -10.23
C LEU A 99 -8.55 6.31 -11.52
N LEU A 100 -9.21 6.35 -12.68
CA LEU A 100 -8.54 6.46 -13.98
C LEU A 100 -7.78 7.79 -14.11
N MET A 101 -8.42 8.91 -13.74
CA MET A 101 -7.83 10.24 -13.81
C MET A 101 -6.65 10.39 -12.84
N ILE A 102 -6.77 9.88 -11.61
CA ILE A 102 -5.69 9.89 -10.62
C ILE A 102 -4.48 9.08 -11.13
N ARG A 103 -4.73 7.90 -11.70
CA ARG A 103 -3.68 7.06 -12.28
C ARG A 103 -3.00 7.74 -13.48
N GLY A 104 -3.79 8.36 -14.35
CA GLY A 104 -3.28 9.14 -15.48
C GLY A 104 -2.39 10.29 -15.00
N ALA A 105 -2.89 11.08 -14.06
CA ALA A 105 -2.15 12.19 -13.44
C ALA A 105 -0.83 11.72 -12.82
N TRP A 106 -0.82 10.58 -12.12
CA TRP A 106 0.40 10.01 -11.54
C TRP A 106 1.39 9.54 -12.61
N TYR A 107 0.89 8.87 -13.66
CA TYR A 107 1.71 8.38 -14.76
C TYR A 107 2.41 9.52 -15.52
N PHE A 108 1.69 10.62 -15.77
CA PHE A 108 2.22 11.82 -16.42
C PHE A 108 2.98 12.75 -15.47
N ASN A 109 3.17 12.35 -14.21
CA ASN A 109 3.85 13.15 -13.20
C ASN A 109 3.21 14.55 -13.02
N HIS A 110 1.89 14.61 -13.07
CA HIS A 110 1.14 15.85 -12.94
C HIS A 110 1.30 16.44 -11.54
N ASN A 111 1.41 17.78 -11.46
CA ASN A 111 1.66 18.51 -10.20
C ASN A 111 0.55 18.34 -9.14
N SER A 112 -0.63 17.84 -9.53
CA SER A 112 -1.71 17.53 -8.59
C SER A 112 -1.42 16.30 -7.72
N GLN A 113 -0.42 15.48 -8.10
CA GLN A 113 -0.07 14.27 -7.37
C GLN A 113 1.07 14.57 -6.38
N PRO A 114 0.93 14.16 -5.10
CA PRO A 114 1.91 14.47 -4.06
C PRO A 114 3.24 13.74 -4.28
N ASP A 115 3.17 12.52 -4.83
CA ASP A 115 4.32 11.66 -5.08
C ASP A 115 4.56 11.48 -6.58
N SER A 116 5.68 12.03 -7.08
CA SER A 116 6.14 11.73 -8.44
C SER A 116 6.58 10.28 -8.60
N LYS A 117 6.41 9.70 -9.79
CA LYS A 117 6.92 8.35 -10.10
C LYS A 117 8.39 8.18 -9.73
N ARG A 118 9.22 9.21 -9.95
CA ARG A 118 10.65 9.20 -9.60
C ARG A 118 10.86 9.11 -8.09
N ILE A 119 10.13 9.87 -7.29
CA ILE A 119 10.20 9.81 -5.82
C ILE A 119 9.79 8.41 -5.33
N VAL A 120 8.71 7.84 -5.90
CA VAL A 120 8.24 6.49 -5.54
C VAL A 120 9.28 5.41 -5.85
N LEU A 121 9.93 5.49 -7.02
CA LEU A 121 10.98 4.54 -7.39
C LEU A 121 12.21 4.67 -6.48
N ASN A 122 12.64 5.90 -6.19
CA ASN A 122 13.80 6.13 -5.32
C ASN A 122 13.55 5.61 -3.89
N ARG A 123 12.37 5.85 -3.31
CA ARG A 123 12.07 5.33 -1.96
C ARG A 123 12.08 3.79 -1.93
N ILE A 124 11.56 3.15 -2.96
CA ILE A 124 11.51 1.69 -3.04
C ILE A 124 12.89 1.11 -3.28
N GLN A 125 13.71 1.75 -4.12
CA GLN A 125 15.10 1.36 -4.30
C GLN A 125 15.86 1.43 -2.97
N ASN A 126 15.74 2.54 -2.24
CA ASN A 126 16.36 2.67 -0.91
C ASN A 126 15.86 1.60 0.07
N ALA A 127 14.57 1.30 0.07
CA ALA A 127 14.01 0.24 0.91
C ALA A 127 14.57 -1.15 0.54
N LEU A 128 14.65 -1.47 -0.75
CA LEU A 128 15.19 -2.73 -1.24
C LEU A 128 16.69 -2.84 -0.95
N ASP A 129 17.46 -1.78 -1.18
CA ASP A 129 18.89 -1.74 -0.86
C ASP A 129 19.11 -1.96 0.64
N ASN A 130 18.28 -1.32 1.48
CA ASN A 130 18.31 -1.56 2.93
C ASN A 130 18.00 -3.02 3.26
N ILE A 131 16.99 -3.63 2.62
CA ILE A 131 16.57 -5.01 2.88
C ILE A 131 17.61 -6.04 2.40
N VAL A 132 18.19 -5.84 1.22
CA VAL A 132 19.11 -6.76 0.54
C VAL A 132 20.53 -6.67 1.12
N ASN A 133 20.96 -5.50 1.58
CA ASN A 133 22.28 -5.33 2.19
C ASN A 133 22.41 -6.01 3.57
N TYR A 134 21.31 -6.51 4.14
CA TYR A 134 21.44 -7.37 5.31
C TYR A 134 22.00 -8.76 4.93
N PRO A 135 22.92 -9.33 5.75
CA PRO A 135 23.58 -10.60 5.46
C PRO A 135 22.60 -11.77 5.24
N PRO A 136 23.04 -12.84 4.53
CA PRO A 136 22.18 -13.76 3.80
C PRO A 136 21.29 -14.60 4.74
N LEU A 137 20.03 -14.20 4.87
CA LEU A 137 18.97 -14.95 5.54
C LEU A 137 17.66 -14.82 4.73
N SER A 138 16.72 -15.73 4.95
CA SER A 138 15.36 -15.69 4.39
C SER A 138 14.60 -14.45 4.90
N THR A 139 14.17 -13.59 3.98
CA THR A 139 13.50 -12.33 4.31
C THR A 139 12.05 -12.35 3.85
N LEU A 140 11.11 -12.17 4.77
CA LEU A 140 9.71 -11.92 4.45
C LEU A 140 9.52 -10.40 4.30
N THR A 141 8.88 -9.98 3.23
CA THR A 141 8.52 -8.58 3.02
C THR A 141 7.00 -8.53 2.88
N SER A 142 6.34 -8.18 3.99
CA SER A 142 4.89 -8.02 4.04
C SER A 142 4.51 -6.57 3.74
N CYS A 143 4.79 -6.11 2.53
CA CYS A 143 4.01 -5.06 1.88
C CYS A 143 4.58 -4.85 0.49
N LEU A 144 3.76 -4.97 -0.55
CA LEU A 144 3.75 -4.11 -1.73
C LEU A 144 2.45 -4.41 -2.49
N LYS A 145 1.36 -3.68 -2.20
CA LYS A 145 0.37 -3.46 -3.25
C LYS A 145 0.87 -2.28 -4.08
N TRP A 146 1.62 -2.60 -5.14
CA TRP A 146 1.82 -1.63 -6.22
C TRP A 146 0.51 -1.50 -7.00
N GLY A 147 -0.13 -0.36 -6.85
CA GLY A 147 -1.24 0.04 -7.71
C GLY A 147 -2.59 -0.45 -7.22
N LEU A 148 -3.50 0.50 -7.06
CA LEU A 148 -4.88 0.27 -6.67
C LEU A 148 -5.70 -0.67 -7.59
N LEU A 149 -5.16 -1.23 -8.67
CA LEU A 149 -5.88 -2.13 -9.57
C LEU A 149 -4.91 -3.13 -10.20
N GLY A 150 -5.02 -4.39 -9.78
CA GLY A 150 -4.19 -5.55 -10.13
C GLY A 150 -4.20 -6.54 -8.97
#